data_AF-A0A3A5BAX0-F1
#
_entry.id   AF-A0A3A5BAX0-F1
#
_cell.length_a   1.000
_cell.length_b   1.000
_cell.length_c   1.000
_cell.angle_alpha   90.00
_cell.angle_beta   90.00
_cell.angle_gamma   90.00
#
_symmetry.space_group_name_H-M   'P 1'
#
loop_
_entity.id
_entity.type
_entity.pdbx_description
1 polymer ?
#
loop_
_entity_poly.entity_id
_entity_poly.type
_entity_poly.pdbx_seq_one_letter_code
_entity_poly.pdbx_strand_id
1 'polypeptide(L)'
;MRTIKSKKAVLMVLLVFIVSLALAMPALAQEKKKDKNDKVWGTLVSAKAEPSGKVAPVALETQKKEIVPLVNNGVAKKLEKLAGVKVEIEGQFKDLDGKKVLEPWVYVRKDSPDAPKKKSE
;
A
#
# COMPACT_ATOMS: atom_id res chain seq x y z
N MET A 1 49.72 -32.95 -18.36
CA MET A 1 48.65 -33.22 -17.36
C MET A 1 48.40 -32.03 -16.40
N ARG A 2 48.45 -30.76 -16.85
CA ARG A 2 48.23 -29.56 -15.99
C ARG A 2 46.93 -28.79 -16.26
N THR A 3 46.33 -28.94 -17.45
CA THR A 3 45.16 -28.18 -17.89
C THR A 3 43.81 -28.71 -17.37
N ILE A 4 43.76 -29.93 -16.83
CA ILE A 4 42.52 -30.54 -16.33
C ILE A 4 42.21 -30.05 -14.90
N LYS A 5 43.24 -29.80 -14.07
CA LYS A 5 43.07 -29.29 -12.70
C LYS A 5 42.56 -27.85 -12.68
N SER A 6 43.05 -26.98 -13.58
CA SER A 6 42.63 -25.58 -13.67
C SER A 6 41.18 -25.44 -14.15
N LYS A 7 40.74 -26.27 -15.12
CA LYS A 7 39.34 -26.27 -15.59
C LYS A 7 38.35 -26.61 -14.47
N LYS A 8 38.68 -27.59 -13.62
CA LYS A 8 37.85 -27.95 -12.45
C LYS A 8 37.81 -26.85 -11.40
N ALA A 9 38.95 -26.18 -11.15
CA ALA A 9 39.03 -25.06 -10.22
C ALA A 9 38.24 -23.83 -10.71
N VAL A 10 38.33 -23.51 -12.01
CA VAL A 10 37.54 -22.43 -12.63
C VAL A 10 36.05 -22.74 -12.55
N LEU A 11 35.65 -23.99 -12.79
CA LEU A 11 34.25 -24.41 -12.74
C LEU A 11 33.68 -24.39 -11.30
N MET A 12 34.52 -24.74 -10.30
CA MET A 12 34.19 -24.58 -8.88
C MET A 12 34.00 -23.11 -8.48
N VAL A 13 34.89 -22.21 -8.88
CA VAL A 13 34.76 -20.77 -8.59
C VAL A 13 33.52 -20.19 -9.26
N LEU A 14 33.21 -20.61 -10.48
CA LEU A 14 32.01 -20.19 -11.20
C LEU A 14 30.72 -20.64 -10.47
N LEU A 15 30.69 -21.88 -9.97
CA LEU A 15 29.55 -22.40 -9.20
C LEU A 15 29.34 -21.64 -7.89
N VAL A 16 30.42 -21.32 -7.17
CA VAL A 16 30.34 -20.52 -5.93
C VAL A 16 29.81 -19.12 -6.21
N PHE A 17 30.21 -18.51 -7.33
CA PHE A 17 29.67 -17.22 -7.79
C PHE A 17 28.17 -17.29 -8.10
N ILE A 18 27.72 -18.32 -8.83
CA ILE A 18 26.31 -18.50 -9.19
C ILE A 18 25.45 -18.70 -7.93
N VAL A 19 25.92 -19.51 -6.97
CA VAL A 19 25.22 -19.74 -5.69
C VAL A 19 25.15 -18.45 -4.87
N SER A 20 26.22 -17.67 -4.83
CA SER A 20 26.25 -16.38 -4.14
C SER A 20 25.32 -15.35 -4.79
N LEU A 21 25.23 -15.32 -6.12
CA LEU A 21 24.28 -14.47 -6.84
C LEU A 21 22.83 -14.91 -6.58
N ALA A 22 22.54 -16.21 -6.59
CA ALA A 22 21.20 -16.74 -6.34
C ALA A 22 20.70 -16.44 -4.92
N LEU A 23 21.59 -16.46 -3.92
CA LEU A 23 21.27 -16.09 -2.53
C LEU A 23 21.09 -14.58 -2.35
N ALA A 24 21.66 -13.74 -3.22
CA ALA A 24 21.52 -12.28 -3.16
C ALA A 24 20.28 -11.75 -3.90
N MET A 25 19.69 -12.51 -4.83
CA MET A 25 18.49 -12.11 -5.60
C MET A 25 17.23 -11.81 -4.77
N PRO A 26 16.92 -12.50 -3.65
CA PRO A 26 15.73 -12.20 -2.84
C PRO A 26 15.73 -10.77 -2.26
N ALA A 27 16.91 -10.16 -2.08
CA ALA A 27 17.04 -8.79 -1.57
C ALA A 27 16.73 -7.73 -2.64
N LEU A 28 16.97 -8.02 -3.92
CA LEU A 28 16.67 -7.10 -5.03
C LEU A 28 15.21 -7.21 -5.51
N ALA A 29 14.54 -8.33 -5.25
CA ALA A 29 13.09 -8.45 -5.43
C ALA A 29 12.28 -7.71 -4.36
N GLN A 30 12.94 -7.21 -3.31
CA GLN A 30 12.35 -6.33 -2.31
C GLN A 30 12.36 -4.85 -2.74
N GLU A 31 12.93 -4.52 -3.90
CA GLU A 31 12.83 -3.17 -4.44
C GLU A 31 11.49 -2.93 -5.13
N LYS A 32 10.79 -1.92 -4.59
CA LYS A 32 9.60 -1.26 -5.13
C LYS A 32 8.31 -2.05 -4.99
N LYS A 33 7.85 -2.17 -3.74
CA LYS A 33 6.44 -1.83 -3.48
C LYS A 33 6.25 -0.40 -4.00
N LYS A 34 5.86 -0.25 -5.27
CA LYS A 34 5.29 0.99 -5.80
C LYS A 34 4.36 1.51 -4.71
N ASP A 35 4.57 2.73 -4.25
CA ASP A 35 3.55 3.50 -3.55
C ASP A 35 2.34 3.55 -4.49
N LYS A 36 1.49 2.52 -4.39
CA LYS A 36 0.22 2.47 -5.09
C LYS A 36 -0.60 3.54 -4.42
N ASN A 37 -0.73 4.65 -5.13
CA ASN A 37 -1.70 5.67 -4.79
C ASN A 37 -3.06 5.02 -5.07
N ASP A 38 -3.60 4.39 -4.04
CA ASP A 38 -4.83 3.63 -4.10
C ASP A 38 -5.99 4.61 -3.89
N LYS A 39 -6.80 4.72 -4.94
CA LYS A 39 -7.99 5.56 -4.96
C LYS A 39 -9.18 4.70 -4.54
N VAL A 40 -9.69 4.94 -3.35
CA VAL A 40 -10.74 4.13 -2.73
C VAL A 40 -12.01 4.94 -2.57
N TRP A 41 -13.10 4.42 -3.10
CA TRP A 41 -14.42 5.02 -3.05
C TRP A 41 -15.29 4.35 -1.98
N GLY A 42 -15.94 5.15 -1.13
CA GLY A 42 -16.82 4.61 -0.10
C GLY A 42 -17.59 5.67 0.70
N THR A 43 -18.35 5.21 1.68
CA THR A 43 -19.03 6.05 2.66
C THR A 43 -18.17 6.15 3.91
N LEU A 44 -17.98 7.35 4.45
CA LEU A 44 -17.34 7.48 5.75
C LEU A 44 -18.29 7.01 6.84
N VAL A 45 -17.83 6.08 7.67
CA VAL A 45 -18.57 5.55 8.80
C VAL A 45 -17.79 5.79 10.09
N SER A 46 -18.50 6.04 11.18
CA SER A 46 -17.86 6.15 12.50
C SER A 46 -17.29 4.79 12.89
N ALA A 47 -16.02 4.77 13.26
CA ALA A 47 -15.31 3.60 13.74
C ALA A 47 -14.95 3.78 15.21
N LYS A 48 -14.84 2.68 15.95
CA LYS A 48 -14.41 2.72 17.35
C LYS A 48 -12.98 3.27 17.41
N ALA A 49 -12.78 4.36 18.14
CA ALA A 49 -11.46 4.92 18.38
C ALA A 49 -10.55 3.85 19.00
N GLU A 50 -9.39 3.60 18.39
CA GLU A 50 -8.42 2.70 18.99
C GLU A 50 -7.67 3.43 20.11
N PRO A 51 -7.44 2.80 21.27
CA PRO A 51 -6.71 3.40 22.39
C PRO A 51 -5.25 3.72 22.04
N SER A 52 -4.72 3.10 20.98
CA SER A 52 -3.38 3.37 20.42
C SER A 52 -3.27 4.75 19.76
N GLY A 53 -4.38 5.38 19.40
CA GLY A 53 -4.42 6.67 18.69
C GLY A 53 -3.91 6.63 17.24
N LYS A 54 -3.45 5.47 16.74
CA LYS A 54 -2.88 5.32 15.39
C LYS A 54 -3.94 5.30 14.29
N VAL A 55 -5.14 4.83 14.63
CA VAL A 55 -6.30 4.72 13.72
C VAL A 55 -7.32 5.80 14.10
N ALA A 56 -7.88 6.47 13.10
CA ALA A 56 -8.89 7.50 13.29
C ALA A 56 -10.22 6.88 13.77
N PRO A 57 -11.07 7.62 14.50
CA PRO A 57 -12.44 7.23 14.86
C PRO A 57 -13.40 7.19 13.65
N VAL A 58 -12.87 7.12 12.43
CA VAL A 58 -13.63 6.97 11.19
C VAL A 58 -12.97 5.94 10.29
N ALA A 59 -13.81 5.20 9.58
CA ALA A 59 -13.43 4.22 8.58
C ALA A 59 -14.15 4.51 7.26
N LEU A 60 -13.62 3.94 6.17
CA LEU A 60 -14.25 3.99 4.87
C LEU A 60 -14.98 2.67 4.62
N GLU A 61 -16.30 2.70 4.52
CA GLU A 61 -17.09 1.56 4.05
C GLU A 61 -17.11 1.59 2.52
N THR A 62 -16.39 0.65 1.90
CA THR A 62 -16.31 0.53 0.44
C THR A 62 -17.62 -0.02 -0.14
N GLN A 63 -17.80 0.06 -1.47
CA GLN A 63 -18.99 -0.51 -2.14
C GLN A 63 -19.19 -2.02 -1.88
N LYS A 64 -18.11 -2.73 -1.52
CA LYS A 64 -18.14 -4.15 -1.16
C LYS A 64 -18.55 -4.39 0.30
N LYS A 65 -19.01 -3.36 1.02
CA LYS A 65 -19.28 -3.37 2.47
C LYS A 65 -18.06 -3.73 3.32
N GLU A 66 -16.87 -3.55 2.78
CA GLU A 66 -15.61 -3.73 3.52
C GLU A 66 -15.31 -2.43 4.28
N ILE A 67 -15.17 -2.53 5.61
CA ILE A 67 -14.85 -1.40 6.48
C ILE A 67 -13.33 -1.28 6.57
N VAL A 68 -12.78 -0.27 5.90
CA VAL A 68 -11.35 0.01 5.89
C VAL A 68 -11.04 1.10 6.92
N PRO A 69 -10.32 0.79 8.01
CA PRO A 69 -9.92 1.79 8.99
C PRO A 69 -8.96 2.83 8.39
N LEU A 70 -9.12 4.11 8.77
CA LEU A 70 -8.25 5.19 8.32
C LEU A 70 -7.14 5.47 9.34
N VAL A 71 -5.94 5.79 8.88
CA VAL A 71 -4.85 6.28 9.76
C VAL A 71 -5.23 7.64 10.35
N ASN A 72 -4.93 7.85 11.63
CA ASN A 72 -5.14 9.12 12.30
C ASN A 72 -4.13 10.16 11.80
N ASN A 73 -4.54 10.99 10.85
CA ASN A 73 -3.75 12.09 10.32
C ASN A 73 -4.59 13.37 10.16
N GLY A 74 -3.97 14.46 9.70
CA GLY A 74 -4.67 15.74 9.51
C GLY A 74 -5.83 15.70 8.51
N VAL A 75 -5.81 14.76 7.56
CA VAL A 75 -6.88 14.56 6.57
C VAL A 75 -8.03 13.78 7.20
N ALA A 76 -7.74 12.70 7.94
CA ALA A 76 -8.73 11.91 8.65
C ALA A 76 -9.55 12.77 9.63
N LYS A 77 -8.92 13.71 10.34
CA LYS A 77 -9.63 14.68 11.20
C LYS A 77 -10.64 15.57 10.45
N LYS A 78 -10.39 15.87 9.17
CA LYS A 78 -11.35 16.59 8.32
C LYS A 78 -12.47 15.66 7.86
N LEU A 79 -12.15 14.40 7.58
CA LEU A 79 -13.10 13.36 7.22
C LEU A 79 -14.03 12.97 8.38
N GLU A 80 -13.57 13.04 9.63
CA GLU A 80 -14.40 12.87 10.83
C GLU A 80 -15.63 13.77 10.83
N LYS A 81 -15.47 15.03 10.40
CA LYS A 81 -16.58 15.99 10.28
C LYS A 81 -17.52 15.68 9.11
N LEU A 82 -17.15 14.77 8.24
CA LEU A 82 -17.88 14.35 7.04
C LEU A 82 -18.39 12.89 7.18
N ALA A 83 -18.48 12.37 8.40
CA ALA A 83 -19.08 11.06 8.65
C ALA A 83 -20.51 10.98 8.06
N GLY A 84 -20.81 9.87 7.39
CA GLY A 84 -22.05 9.65 6.64
C GLY A 84 -22.04 10.15 5.19
N VAL A 85 -20.99 10.87 4.76
CA VAL A 85 -20.86 11.36 3.39
C VAL A 85 -20.08 10.37 2.53
N LYS A 86 -20.49 10.22 1.26
CA LYS A 86 -19.73 9.48 0.25
C LYS A 86 -18.55 10.31 -0.24
N VAL A 87 -17.36 9.72 -0.16
CA VAL A 87 -16.11 10.38 -0.54
C VAL A 87 -15.21 9.41 -1.28
N GLU A 88 -14.39 9.99 -2.15
CA GLU A 88 -13.26 9.30 -2.74
C GLU A 88 -12.03 9.69 -1.97
N ILE A 89 -11.33 8.71 -1.41
CA ILE A 89 -10.08 8.92 -0.69
C ILE A 89 -8.96 8.40 -1.58
N GLU A 90 -8.04 9.28 -1.93
CA GLU A 90 -6.74 8.91 -2.49
C GLU A 90 -5.75 8.79 -1.34
N GLY A 91 -5.06 7.67 -1.27
CA GLY A 91 -4.15 7.38 -0.19
C GLY A 91 -3.35 6.12 -0.43
N GLN A 92 -2.70 5.64 0.62
CA GLN A 92 -1.90 4.43 0.56
C GLN A 92 -2.37 3.44 1.61
N PHE A 93 -2.56 2.18 1.21
CA PHE A 93 -2.78 1.11 2.20
C PHE A 93 -1.48 0.81 2.93
N LYS A 94 -1.54 0.85 4.26
CA LYS A 94 -0.46 0.46 5.16
C LYS A 94 -0.93 -0.68 6.06
N ASP A 95 0.01 -1.51 6.47
CA ASP A 95 -0.22 -2.49 7.52
C ASP A 95 0.19 -1.87 8.86
N LEU A 96 -0.79 -1.63 9.74
CA LEU A 96 -0.57 -1.22 11.11
C LEU A 96 -1.01 -2.35 12.03
N ASP A 97 -0.07 -2.90 12.81
CA ASP A 97 -0.35 -3.93 13.82
C ASP A 97 -1.09 -5.16 13.23
N GLY A 98 -0.77 -5.53 11.99
CA GLY A 98 -1.41 -6.65 11.26
C GLY A 98 -2.79 -6.33 10.67
N LYS A 99 -3.27 -5.09 10.79
CA LYS A 99 -4.49 -4.59 10.14
C LYS A 99 -4.15 -3.70 8.96
N LYS A 100 -4.84 -3.94 7.85
CA LYS A 100 -4.78 -3.09 6.66
C LYS A 100 -5.55 -1.80 6.91
N VAL A 101 -4.84 -0.69 7.05
CA VAL A 101 -5.37 0.66 7.21
C VAL A 101 -5.13 1.46 5.93
N LEU A 102 -5.97 2.45 5.67
CA LEU A 102 -5.76 3.40 4.57
C LEU A 102 -5.25 4.72 5.15
N GLU A 103 -4.11 5.20 4.67
CA GLU A 103 -3.62 6.54 5.00
C GLU A 103 -4.16 7.54 3.98
N PRO A 104 -5.13 8.40 4.36
CA PRO A 104 -5.74 9.34 3.43
C PRO A 104 -4.79 10.52 3.17
N TRP A 105 -4.52 10.83 1.90
CA TRP A 105 -3.73 12.00 1.49
C TRP A 105 -4.60 13.09 0.89
N VAL A 106 -5.54 12.71 0.02
CA VAL A 106 -6.48 13.62 -0.63
C VAL A 106 -7.87 13.02 -0.54
N TYR A 107 -8.89 13.86 -0.34
CA TYR A 107 -10.28 13.42 -0.44
C TYR A 107 -11.04 14.31 -1.41
N VAL A 108 -11.92 13.68 -2.19
CA VAL A 108 -12.88 14.35 -3.05
C VAL A 108 -14.26 14.00 -2.54
N ARG A 109 -15.00 15.00 -2.08
CA ARG A 109 -16.42 14.85 -1.82
C ARG A 109 -17.12 14.67 -3.16
N LYS A 110 -17.82 13.57 -3.32
CA LYS A 110 -18.61 13.29 -4.52
C LYS A 110 -20.00 12.92 -4.07
N ASP A 111 -20.98 13.65 -4.57
CA ASP A 111 -22.38 13.33 -4.36
C ASP A 111 -22.86 12.18 -5.28
N SER A 112 -22.00 11.73 -6.22
CA SER A 112 -22.22 10.55 -7.08
C SER A 112 -20.91 9.95 -7.59
N PRO A 113 -20.84 8.63 -7.89
CA PRO A 113 -19.69 8.04 -8.58
C PRO A 113 -19.55 8.72 -9.95
N ASP A 114 -18.42 9.40 -10.19
CA ASP A 114 -18.20 10.21 -11.39
C ASP A 114 -18.52 9.46 -12.69
N ALA A 115 -19.39 10.07 -13.50
CA ALA A 115 -19.24 10.08 -14.93
C ALA A 115 -17.87 10.71 -15.28
N PRO A 116 -17.17 10.25 -16.33
CA PRO A 116 -15.78 10.61 -16.58
C PRO A 116 -15.63 12.13 -16.77
N LYS A 117 -14.69 12.74 -16.04
CA LYS A 117 -14.17 14.09 -16.32
C LYS A 117 -13.77 14.14 -17.80
N LYS A 118 -14.59 14.75 -18.65
CA LYS A 118 -14.16 15.21 -19.98
C LYS A 118 -13.00 16.16 -19.75
N LYS A 119 -11.80 15.75 -20.18
CA LYS A 119 -10.70 16.69 -20.44
C LYS A 119 -11.24 17.70 -21.45
N SER A 120 -11.26 18.97 -21.06
CA SER A 120 -11.40 20.09 -21.96
C SER A 120 -10.03 20.75 -22.03
N GLU A 121 -9.21 20.32 -22.97
CA GLU A 121 -8.28 21.18 -23.73
C GLU A 121 -7.79 20.41 -24.96
#